data_AF-A0A0M0JAR9-F1
#
_entry.id   AF-A0A0M0JAR9-F1
#
_cell.length_a   1.000
_cell.length_b   1.000
_cell.length_c   1.000
_cell.angle_alpha   90.00
_cell.angle_beta   90.00
_cell.angle_gamma   90.00
#
_symmetry.space_group_name_H-M   'P 1'
#
loop_
_entity.id
_entity.type
_entity.pdbx_description
1 polymer ?
#
loop_
_entity_poly.entity_id
_entity_poly.type
_entity_poly.pdbx_seq_one_letter_code
_entity_poly.pdbx_strand_id
1 'polypeptide(L)'
;MAAIAATGAAAGSSGDIWGDGGASWSPAGQYANGPPARHPCRERILPTRRSVGGCLPCPAYQSNDAALANLTAVERSWKLDVRSAATFSECIHCLLRSGEPFMVGRPGMGAPEEVACRAMTGRTHAMDNLTLFLAGQRRVLKQLNGILTRNDEDAMSYARCYAAAINVSDVIVRVGGGPYMPLRKPDHTCARTGTKHHQKADVLLAQSGHFPARVIGDRGLNPWFLAAYHMRKELLAGKEEANLLPRVFAWTRALQGKTVLVVHPFNESIAKQLSRGSRALWGSYAEHIMPPAIRFKIVAPPQNLARQTENADWRDALDTLIERVDAAGHFDLAMIACGGLGMLLGAHLLATNRSSLYHGGELQLWFGVYGRRWAAELAGNQALLNKSLLANWVRPSAAETPAGAHGVEKGTYWR
;
A
#
# COMPACT_ATOMS: atom_id res chain seq x y z
N MET A 1 31.17 50.78 -12.09
CA MET A 1 31.11 49.70 -13.10
C MET A 1 32.07 48.60 -12.67
N ALA A 2 31.58 47.36 -12.68
CA ALA A 2 32.28 46.08 -12.59
C ALA A 2 33.07 45.74 -11.31
N ALA A 3 32.44 44.90 -10.50
CA ALA A 3 33.05 43.96 -9.57
C ALA A 3 33.42 42.66 -10.31
N ILE A 4 34.58 42.07 -9.99
CA ILE A 4 34.84 40.64 -10.10
C ILE A 4 35.65 40.24 -8.86
N ALA A 5 35.00 39.51 -7.95
CA ALA A 5 35.62 38.79 -6.86
C ALA A 5 35.53 37.30 -7.17
N ALA A 6 36.65 36.60 -7.02
CA ALA A 6 36.72 35.16 -7.06
C ALA A 6 37.55 34.64 -5.88
N THR A 7 37.11 33.48 -5.39
CA THR A 7 37.74 32.54 -4.47
C THR A 7 37.61 32.81 -2.96
N GLY A 8 36.90 31.88 -2.31
CA GLY A 8 36.67 31.80 -0.87
C GLY A 8 35.72 30.66 -0.56
N ALA A 9 36.18 29.42 -0.72
CA ALA A 9 35.45 28.22 -0.34
C ALA A 9 35.39 28.12 1.20
N ALA A 10 34.18 28.19 1.75
CA ALA A 10 33.91 27.94 3.16
C ALA A 10 33.59 26.45 3.37
N ALA A 11 34.45 25.79 4.13
CA ALA A 11 34.14 24.51 4.76
C ALA A 11 33.14 24.77 5.91
N GLY A 12 31.96 24.19 5.80
CA GLY A 12 30.95 24.15 6.85
C GLY A 12 30.51 22.72 7.07
N SER A 13 30.92 22.15 8.21
CA SER A 13 30.63 20.80 8.68
C SER A 13 29.13 20.57 8.90
N SER A 14 28.53 19.63 8.15
CA SER A 14 27.25 19.00 8.51
C SER A 14 27.53 17.81 9.43
N GLY A 15 27.17 17.93 10.70
CA GLY A 15 27.32 16.85 11.68
C GLY A 15 26.40 15.66 11.37
N ASP A 16 26.99 14.46 11.34
CA ASP A 16 26.30 13.18 11.26
C ASP A 16 25.45 12.94 12.53
N ILE A 17 24.13 12.80 12.37
CA ILE A 17 23.15 12.57 13.45
C ILE A 17 22.94 11.06 13.73
N TRP A 18 23.72 10.17 13.08
CA TRP A 18 23.56 8.72 13.19
C TRP A 18 24.81 8.09 13.81
N GLY A 19 24.99 8.26 15.12
CA GLY A 19 26.06 7.59 15.88
C GLY A 19 25.71 6.15 16.22
N ASP A 20 26.60 5.23 15.82
CA ASP A 20 26.56 3.79 16.10
C ASP A 20 26.74 3.48 17.59
N GLY A 21 25.88 2.59 18.11
CA GLY A 21 25.99 2.01 19.45
C GLY A 21 25.66 0.53 19.41
N GLY A 22 26.68 -0.30 19.25
CA GLY A 22 26.55 -1.76 19.24
C GLY A 22 26.04 -2.29 20.59
N ALA A 23 25.01 -3.13 20.55
CA ALA A 23 24.61 -3.96 21.67
C ALA A 23 24.24 -5.36 21.16
N SER A 24 24.93 -6.36 21.70
CA SER A 24 24.73 -7.78 21.47
C SER A 24 23.32 -8.23 21.88
N TRP A 25 22.68 -9.05 21.06
CA TRP A 25 21.33 -9.55 21.29
C TRP A 25 21.39 -11.02 21.73
N SER A 26 20.93 -11.31 22.96
CA SER A 26 20.68 -12.67 23.45
C SER A 26 19.18 -12.98 23.43
N PRO A 27 18.73 -14.17 22.98
CA PRO A 27 17.33 -14.47 22.79
C PRO A 27 16.75 -15.26 23.98
N ALA A 28 16.17 -14.58 24.97
CA ALA A 28 15.12 -15.11 25.85
C ALA A 28 14.74 -14.06 26.90
N GLY A 29 13.51 -13.57 26.86
CA GLY A 29 13.01 -12.69 27.91
C GLY A 29 11.77 -11.94 27.47
N GLN A 30 10.66 -12.26 28.12
CA GLN A 30 9.34 -11.69 27.91
C GLN A 30 9.35 -10.15 27.91
N TYR A 31 8.42 -9.58 27.15
CA TYR A 31 8.07 -8.16 27.09
C TYR A 31 7.57 -7.63 28.47
N ALA A 32 8.46 -7.57 29.46
CA ALA A 32 8.17 -7.06 30.80
C ALA A 32 8.82 -5.70 31.08
N ASN A 33 9.66 -5.19 30.19
CA ASN A 33 10.16 -3.83 30.24
C ASN A 33 9.81 -3.13 28.93
N GLY A 34 9.35 -1.88 29.03
CA GLY A 34 8.79 -1.06 27.96
C GLY A 34 9.58 -1.01 26.64
N PRO A 35 9.06 -0.33 25.61
CA PRO A 35 9.61 -0.39 24.26
C PRO A 35 11.13 -0.10 24.30
N PRO A 36 11.95 -0.88 23.57
CA PRO A 36 13.39 -0.68 23.52
C PRO A 36 13.71 0.75 23.09
N ALA A 37 14.95 1.20 23.36
CA ALA A 37 15.49 2.53 23.02
C ALA A 37 14.86 3.12 21.74
N ARG A 38 14.45 4.40 21.81
CA ARG A 38 13.56 5.07 20.84
C ARG A 38 13.95 4.75 19.40
N HIS A 39 13.22 3.82 18.79
CA HIS A 39 13.46 3.41 17.42
C HIS A 39 13.21 4.60 16.47
N PRO A 40 14.03 4.84 15.44
CA PRO A 40 13.93 6.04 14.60
C PRO A 40 12.56 6.28 13.95
N CYS A 41 11.77 5.22 13.69
CA CYS A 41 10.41 5.39 13.18
C CYS A 41 9.45 6.02 14.22
N ARG A 42 9.73 5.92 15.53
CA ARG A 42 8.84 6.42 16.58
C ARG A 42 8.79 7.95 16.63
N GLU A 43 9.86 8.62 16.23
CA GLU A 43 9.92 10.08 16.20
C GLU A 43 9.43 10.66 14.86
N ARG A 44 9.56 9.91 13.75
CA ARG A 44 9.27 10.41 12.39
C ARG A 44 7.98 9.87 11.74
N ILE A 45 7.48 8.70 12.15
CA ILE A 45 6.49 7.93 11.39
C ILE A 45 5.31 7.46 12.26
N LEU A 46 5.49 7.27 13.58
CA LEU A 46 4.47 6.65 14.43
C LEU A 46 3.70 7.68 15.28
N PRO A 47 2.38 7.87 15.05
CA PRO A 47 1.56 8.74 15.90
C PRO A 47 1.36 8.16 17.31
N THR A 48 1.03 9.04 18.26
CA THR A 48 0.25 8.64 19.45
C THR A 48 -1.17 8.25 19.00
N ARG A 49 -1.54 6.99 19.15
CA ARG A 49 -2.79 6.42 18.61
C ARG A 49 -4.02 7.20 19.07
N ARG A 50 -4.84 7.62 18.10
CA ARG A 50 -6.27 7.92 18.29
C ARG A 50 -7.07 6.89 17.48
N SER A 51 -8.07 6.28 18.07
CA SER A 51 -9.03 5.49 17.30
C SER A 51 -9.95 6.44 16.53
N VAL A 52 -10.14 6.25 15.23
CA VAL A 52 -11.25 6.88 14.52
C VAL A 52 -12.56 6.30 15.11
N GLY A 53 -13.18 7.06 16.02
CA GLY A 53 -14.43 6.71 16.67
C GLY A 53 -15.62 7.06 15.78
N GLY A 54 -16.66 6.22 15.81
CA GLY A 54 -17.94 6.50 15.15
C GLY A 54 -18.08 5.86 13.76
N CYS A 55 -18.98 4.89 13.66
CA CYS A 55 -19.62 4.42 12.42
C CYS A 55 -18.77 3.63 11.40
N LEU A 56 -17.79 2.80 11.78
CA LEU A 56 -17.12 1.91 10.82
C LEU A 56 -17.98 0.66 10.50
N PRO A 57 -18.63 0.53 9.31
CA PRO A 57 -19.30 -0.71 8.89
C PRO A 57 -18.30 -1.81 8.50
N CYS A 58 -17.00 -1.50 8.55
CA CYS A 58 -15.93 -2.45 8.33
C CYS A 58 -16.13 -3.67 9.25
N PRO A 59 -16.00 -4.90 8.74
CA PRO A 59 -16.06 -6.08 9.59
C PRO A 59 -15.04 -5.99 10.72
N ALA A 60 -15.51 -6.20 11.95
CA ALA A 60 -14.62 -6.41 13.08
C ALA A 60 -13.84 -7.68 12.84
N TYR A 61 -12.53 -7.60 12.99
CA TYR A 61 -11.72 -8.79 12.89
C TYR A 61 -11.91 -9.67 14.12
N GLN A 62 -12.17 -10.97 13.94
CA GLN A 62 -12.34 -11.91 15.04
C GLN A 62 -11.31 -13.06 14.91
N SER A 63 -10.58 -13.32 15.99
CA SER A 63 -9.46 -14.27 16.01
C SER A 63 -9.85 -15.73 16.26
N ASN A 64 -11.15 -16.06 16.41
CA ASN A 64 -11.59 -17.37 16.95
C ASN A 64 -12.54 -18.13 16.00
N ASP A 65 -12.37 -19.47 15.98
CA ASP A 65 -13.16 -20.43 15.19
C ASP A 65 -14.67 -20.41 15.48
N ALA A 66 -15.10 -19.98 16.67
CA ALA A 66 -16.50 -19.99 17.08
C ALA A 66 -17.41 -19.03 16.29
N ALA A 67 -16.83 -17.98 15.67
CA ALA A 67 -17.58 -17.01 14.87
C ALA A 67 -18.00 -17.55 13.50
N LEU A 68 -17.28 -18.56 12.98
CA LEU A 68 -17.60 -19.24 11.72
C LEU A 68 -18.88 -20.09 11.81
N ALA A 69 -19.31 -20.46 13.02
CA ALA A 69 -20.50 -21.30 13.22
C ALA A 69 -21.81 -20.55 13.00
N ASN A 70 -21.86 -19.22 13.21
CA ASN A 70 -23.09 -18.42 13.12
C ASN A 70 -23.30 -17.72 11.77
N LEU A 71 -22.35 -17.79 10.84
CA LEU A 71 -22.49 -17.29 9.48
C LEU A 71 -23.05 -18.39 8.56
N THR A 72 -24.16 -18.99 8.99
CA THR A 72 -24.79 -20.14 8.32
C THR A 72 -25.39 -19.78 6.97
N ALA A 73 -25.08 -20.63 5.99
CA ALA A 73 -25.76 -20.86 4.71
C ALA A 73 -25.55 -19.87 3.54
N VAL A 74 -25.20 -18.60 3.74
CA VAL A 74 -24.95 -17.67 2.61
C VAL A 74 -23.46 -17.61 2.18
N GLU A 75 -22.52 -17.99 3.05
CA GLU A 75 -21.10 -17.59 2.91
C GLU A 75 -20.10 -18.74 2.65
N ARG A 76 -20.53 -19.91 2.18
CA ARG A 76 -19.64 -21.08 1.98
C ARG A 76 -18.98 -21.21 0.60
N SER A 77 -19.07 -20.18 -0.24
CA SER A 77 -18.13 -20.02 -1.37
C SER A 77 -17.85 -18.55 -1.61
N TRP A 78 -16.68 -18.06 -1.22
CA TRP A 78 -16.21 -16.72 -1.60
C TRP A 78 -15.72 -16.69 -3.04
N LYS A 79 -16.66 -16.96 -3.96
CA LYS A 79 -16.79 -16.13 -5.16
C LYS A 79 -17.21 -14.75 -4.63
N LEU A 80 -16.52 -13.65 -5.00
CA LEU A 80 -16.82 -12.36 -4.38
C LEU A 80 -18.31 -12.02 -4.59
N ASP A 81 -19.06 -11.90 -3.51
CA ASP A 81 -20.42 -11.38 -3.57
C ASP A 81 -20.34 -9.84 -3.49
N VAL A 82 -21.13 -9.17 -4.33
CA VAL A 82 -21.31 -7.72 -4.42
C VAL A 82 -21.60 -7.08 -3.06
N ARG A 83 -22.23 -7.81 -2.13
CA ARG A 83 -22.51 -7.35 -0.77
C ARG A 83 -21.25 -7.08 0.05
N SER A 84 -20.24 -7.93 -0.06
CA SER A 84 -18.97 -7.75 0.65
C SER A 84 -18.18 -6.56 0.13
N ALA A 85 -18.19 -6.37 -1.18
CA ALA A 85 -17.62 -5.23 -1.87
C ALA A 85 -18.26 -3.91 -1.42
N ALA A 86 -19.60 -3.90 -1.32
CA ALA A 86 -20.36 -2.78 -0.79
C ALA A 86 -19.93 -2.46 0.65
N THR A 87 -19.85 -3.44 1.54
CA THR A 87 -19.41 -3.23 2.93
C THR A 87 -18.01 -2.64 3.02
N PHE A 88 -17.05 -3.13 2.23
CA PHE A 88 -15.68 -2.60 2.21
C PHE A 88 -15.60 -1.19 1.64
N SER A 89 -16.43 -0.88 0.64
CA SER A 89 -16.53 0.46 0.09
C SER A 89 -17.18 1.43 1.08
N GLU A 90 -18.24 1.01 1.77
CA GLU A 90 -18.90 1.80 2.82
C GLU A 90 -17.98 2.06 4.01
N CYS A 91 -17.09 1.12 4.32
CA CYS A 91 -16.05 1.26 5.33
C CYS A 91 -15.14 2.46 5.03
N ILE A 92 -14.59 2.54 3.81
CA ILE A 92 -13.72 3.65 3.41
C ILE A 92 -14.53 4.94 3.23
N HIS A 93 -15.76 4.84 2.73
CA HIS A 93 -16.68 5.98 2.64
C HIS A 93 -16.91 6.64 4.02
N CYS A 94 -17.09 5.83 5.07
CA CYS A 94 -17.21 6.34 6.43
C CYS A 94 -15.94 7.10 6.88
N LEU A 95 -14.76 6.49 6.68
CA LEU A 95 -13.49 7.14 7.01
C LEU A 95 -13.31 8.48 6.29
N LEU A 96 -13.71 8.57 5.01
CA LEU A 96 -13.65 9.82 4.25
C LEU A 96 -14.64 10.90 4.73
N ARG A 97 -15.69 10.50 5.46
CA ARG A 97 -16.73 11.38 6.00
C ARG A 97 -16.52 11.76 7.46
N SER A 98 -15.74 10.98 8.22
CA SER A 98 -15.45 11.30 9.63
C SER A 98 -14.69 12.61 9.77
N GLY A 99 -13.89 12.99 8.75
CA GLY A 99 -13.00 14.14 8.81
C GLY A 99 -11.76 13.91 9.69
N GLU A 100 -11.68 12.75 10.34
CA GLU A 100 -10.52 12.34 11.13
C GLU A 100 -9.43 11.76 10.21
N PRO A 101 -8.15 12.03 10.49
CA PRO A 101 -7.04 11.39 9.81
C PRO A 101 -7.11 9.86 9.93
N PHE A 102 -6.88 9.15 8.83
CA PHE A 102 -6.86 7.69 8.84
C PHE A 102 -5.84 7.11 7.87
N MET A 103 -5.42 5.88 8.13
CA MET A 103 -4.59 5.10 7.22
C MET A 103 -5.25 3.77 6.86
N VAL A 104 -5.43 3.53 5.56
CA VAL A 104 -5.71 2.19 5.04
C VAL A 104 -4.41 1.59 4.50
N GLY A 105 -3.86 0.63 5.25
CA GLY A 105 -2.63 -0.07 4.90
C GLY A 105 -2.90 -1.31 4.04
N ARG A 106 -1.94 -1.65 3.17
CA ARG A 106 -1.98 -2.85 2.32
C ARG A 106 -0.66 -3.62 2.40
N PRO A 107 -0.50 -4.50 3.40
CA PRO A 107 0.60 -5.46 3.42
C PRO A 107 0.41 -6.51 2.31
N GLY A 108 1.47 -7.27 1.99
CA GLY A 108 1.41 -8.30 0.94
C GLY A 108 2.09 -7.94 -0.39
N MET A 109 3.04 -7.00 -0.39
CA MET A 109 3.71 -6.49 -1.59
C MET A 109 5.11 -7.11 -1.83
N GLY A 110 5.31 -8.38 -1.44
CA GLY A 110 6.57 -9.08 -1.70
C GLY A 110 7.55 -9.04 -0.54
N ALA A 111 8.76 -8.56 -0.79
CA ALA A 111 9.90 -8.63 0.13
C ALA A 111 9.78 -7.80 1.42
N PRO A 112 9.18 -6.58 1.43
CA PRO A 112 9.06 -5.77 2.64
C PRO A 112 8.33 -6.49 3.79
N GLU A 113 7.28 -7.21 3.44
CA GLU A 113 6.53 -8.04 4.38
C GLU A 113 7.35 -9.23 4.89
N GLU A 114 8.14 -9.86 4.01
CA GLU A 114 8.97 -11.00 4.40
C GLU A 114 10.06 -10.61 5.40
N VAL A 115 10.76 -9.51 5.14
CA VAL A 115 11.79 -9.02 6.05
C VAL A 115 11.18 -8.54 7.36
N ALA A 116 10.02 -7.87 7.32
CA ALA A 116 9.29 -7.45 8.52
C ALA A 116 8.86 -8.65 9.37
N CYS A 117 8.26 -9.67 8.75
CA CYS A 117 7.78 -10.88 9.43
C CYS A 117 8.92 -11.57 10.20
N ARG A 118 10.10 -11.66 9.57
CA ARG A 118 11.28 -12.26 10.19
C ARG A 118 11.89 -11.38 11.28
N ALA A 119 11.91 -10.06 11.07
CA ALA A 119 12.36 -9.12 12.09
C ALA A 119 11.53 -9.18 13.38
N MET A 120 10.22 -9.38 13.25
CA MET A 120 9.30 -9.45 14.39
C MET A 120 9.24 -10.82 15.07
N THR A 121 9.52 -11.90 14.35
CA THR A 121 9.53 -13.27 14.94
C THR A 121 10.85 -13.66 15.57
N GLY A 122 11.95 -12.96 15.27
CA GLY A 122 13.29 -13.38 15.70
C GLY A 122 13.74 -14.72 15.12
N ARG A 123 12.98 -15.27 14.15
CA ARG A 123 13.24 -16.58 13.55
C ARG A 123 14.10 -16.43 12.32
N THR A 124 15.40 -16.49 12.54
CA THR A 124 16.38 -16.87 11.54
C THR A 124 16.24 -18.38 11.35
N HIS A 125 16.22 -18.90 10.12
CA HIS A 125 16.22 -20.36 9.94
C HIS A 125 17.42 -20.95 10.71
N ALA A 126 17.24 -22.16 11.25
CA ALA A 126 18.29 -22.92 11.92
C ALA A 126 19.62 -22.81 11.16
N MET A 127 20.66 -22.40 11.89
CA MET A 127 22.09 -22.46 11.56
C MET A 127 22.43 -22.63 10.08
N ASP A 128 22.49 -21.52 9.34
CA ASP A 128 23.64 -21.18 8.49
C ASP A 128 23.47 -19.75 7.94
N ASN A 129 24.21 -18.84 8.59
CA ASN A 129 24.46 -17.44 8.25
C ASN A 129 23.22 -16.53 8.06
N LEU A 130 22.77 -15.90 9.14
CA LEU A 130 21.90 -14.71 9.13
C LEU A 130 22.35 -13.68 8.07
N THR A 131 23.67 -13.53 7.93
CA THR A 131 24.34 -12.71 6.91
C THR A 131 23.97 -13.11 5.48
N LEU A 132 23.90 -14.40 5.15
CA LEU A 132 23.52 -14.85 3.79
C LEU A 132 22.03 -14.59 3.53
N PHE A 133 21.19 -14.82 4.52
CA PHE A 133 19.77 -14.51 4.43
C PHE A 133 19.54 -13.00 4.22
N LEU A 134 20.15 -12.16 5.05
CA LEU A 134 20.01 -10.70 4.95
C LEU A 134 20.66 -10.15 3.69
N ALA A 135 21.82 -10.67 3.27
CA ALA A 135 22.40 -10.34 1.96
C ALA A 135 21.44 -10.68 0.80
N GLY A 136 20.77 -11.84 0.88
CA GLY A 136 19.70 -12.22 -0.04
C GLY A 136 18.51 -11.26 0.01
N GLN A 137 18.02 -10.91 1.19
CA GLN A 137 16.87 -10.02 1.33
C GLN A 137 17.17 -8.58 0.93
N ARG A 138 18.37 -8.06 1.22
CA ARG A 138 18.81 -6.74 0.74
C ARG A 138 18.82 -6.68 -0.78
N ARG A 139 19.25 -7.77 -1.43
CA ARG A 139 19.16 -7.91 -2.88
C ARG A 139 17.70 -7.86 -3.35
N VAL A 140 16.79 -8.59 -2.72
CA VAL A 140 15.37 -8.60 -3.10
C VAL A 140 14.71 -7.24 -2.84
N LEU A 141 14.92 -6.64 -1.67
CA LEU A 141 14.45 -5.30 -1.30
C LEU A 141 14.89 -4.24 -2.32
N LYS A 142 16.17 -4.26 -2.72
CA LYS A 142 16.70 -3.37 -3.76
C LYS A 142 16.07 -3.67 -5.12
N GLN A 143 16.11 -4.92 -5.57
CA GLN A 143 15.73 -5.28 -6.93
C GLN A 143 14.23 -5.15 -7.19
N LEU A 144 13.39 -5.54 -6.24
CA LEU A 144 11.94 -5.62 -6.44
C LEU A 144 11.17 -4.47 -5.81
N ASN A 145 11.73 -3.80 -4.81
CA ASN A 145 11.01 -2.76 -4.05
C ASN A 145 11.70 -1.39 -4.00
N GLY A 146 12.92 -1.26 -4.53
CA GLY A 146 13.67 0.00 -4.59
C GLY A 146 14.20 0.43 -3.23
N ILE A 147 14.29 -0.52 -2.29
CA ILE A 147 14.70 -0.26 -0.92
C ILE A 147 16.19 -0.53 -0.80
N LEU A 148 16.95 0.56 -0.89
CA LEU A 148 18.39 0.58 -0.74
C LEU A 148 18.75 0.61 0.75
N THR A 149 19.61 -0.31 1.19
CA THR A 149 20.01 -0.46 2.60
C THR A 149 21.52 -0.54 2.68
N ARG A 150 22.11 0.19 3.63
CA ARG A 150 23.57 0.30 3.81
C ARG A 150 24.19 -1.00 4.27
N ASN A 151 23.54 -1.65 5.22
CA ASN A 151 23.94 -2.92 5.82
C ASN A 151 22.71 -3.71 6.28
N ASP A 152 22.96 -4.83 6.96
CA ASP A 152 21.94 -5.76 7.43
C ASP A 152 21.09 -5.17 8.57
N GLU A 153 21.72 -4.42 9.48
CA GLU A 153 21.03 -3.69 10.54
C GLU A 153 20.08 -2.62 9.99
N ASP A 154 20.49 -1.96 8.91
CA ASP A 154 19.69 -0.97 8.21
C ASP A 154 18.45 -1.60 7.55
N ALA A 155 18.62 -2.78 6.95
CA ALA A 155 17.49 -3.56 6.43
C ALA A 155 16.52 -3.99 7.54
N MET A 156 17.04 -4.37 8.71
CA MET A 156 16.22 -4.69 9.88
C MET A 156 15.51 -3.45 10.44
N SER A 157 16.12 -2.28 10.36
CA SER A 157 15.49 -1.01 10.74
C SER A 157 14.32 -0.66 9.82
N TYR A 158 14.49 -0.81 8.50
CA TYR A 158 13.39 -0.71 7.54
C TYR A 158 12.27 -1.70 7.84
N ALA A 159 12.61 -2.97 8.10
CA ALA A 159 11.67 -4.04 8.41
C ALA A 159 10.81 -3.73 9.65
N ARG A 160 11.43 -3.18 10.71
CA ARG A 160 10.73 -2.71 11.91
C ARG A 160 9.84 -1.51 11.63
N CYS A 161 10.27 -0.54 10.82
CA CYS A 161 9.40 0.58 10.40
C CYS A 161 8.19 0.08 9.62
N TYR A 162 8.39 -0.88 8.71
CA TYR A 162 7.32 -1.47 7.92
C TYR A 162 6.30 -2.22 8.80
N ALA A 163 6.78 -3.03 9.75
CA ALA A 163 5.92 -3.67 10.75
C ALA A 163 5.15 -2.64 11.58
N ALA A 164 5.81 -1.58 12.04
CA ALA A 164 5.16 -0.53 12.82
C ALA A 164 4.10 0.24 12.01
N ALA A 165 4.33 0.46 10.70
CA ALA A 165 3.35 1.06 9.81
C ALA A 165 2.08 0.20 9.64
N ILE A 166 2.21 -1.13 9.65
CA ILE A 166 1.04 -2.04 9.70
C ILE A 166 0.26 -1.82 11.00
N ASN A 167 0.96 -1.70 12.12
CA ASN A 167 0.34 -1.60 13.45
C ASN A 167 -0.48 -0.32 13.65
N VAL A 168 -0.09 0.77 13.00
CA VAL A 168 -0.78 2.07 13.12
C VAL A 168 -1.91 2.24 12.10
N SER A 169 -2.08 1.30 11.16
CA SER A 169 -3.16 1.38 10.17
C SER A 169 -4.53 1.22 10.85
N ASP A 170 -5.50 2.05 10.50
CA ASP A 170 -6.89 1.94 10.99
C ASP A 170 -7.62 0.75 10.36
N VAL A 171 -7.34 0.52 9.08
CA VAL A 171 -7.88 -0.58 8.28
C VAL A 171 -6.75 -1.23 7.50
N ILE A 172 -6.74 -2.56 7.46
CA ILE A 172 -5.80 -3.33 6.64
C ILE A 172 -6.51 -4.04 5.49
N VAL A 173 -5.95 -3.93 4.29
CA VAL A 173 -6.31 -4.73 3.12
C VAL A 173 -5.59 -6.07 3.21
N ARG A 174 -6.33 -7.17 3.29
CA ARG A 174 -5.77 -8.52 3.39
C ARG A 174 -5.73 -9.22 2.03
N VAL A 175 -4.54 -9.44 1.49
CA VAL A 175 -4.32 -9.96 0.13
C VAL A 175 -4.20 -11.48 0.07
N GLY A 176 -5.15 -12.18 -0.57
CA GLY A 176 -5.04 -13.61 -0.90
C GLY A 176 -5.33 -14.59 0.25
N GLY A 177 -5.65 -14.10 1.45
CA GLY A 177 -6.14 -14.88 2.59
C GLY A 177 -7.67 -15.07 2.59
N GLY A 178 -8.38 -14.35 1.72
CA GLY A 178 -9.83 -14.19 1.87
C GLY A 178 -10.21 -13.54 3.21
N PRO A 179 -11.45 -13.08 3.39
CA PRO A 179 -11.89 -12.57 4.69
C PRO A 179 -12.03 -13.67 5.77
N TYR A 180 -12.14 -14.94 5.35
CA TYR A 180 -12.58 -16.07 6.19
C TYR A 180 -11.45 -16.96 6.71
N MET A 181 -10.21 -16.80 6.25
CA MET A 181 -9.11 -17.54 6.86
C MET A 181 -8.80 -16.92 8.23
N PRO A 182 -8.78 -17.69 9.33
CA PRO A 182 -8.34 -17.15 10.62
C PRO A 182 -6.88 -16.67 10.54
N LEU A 183 -6.50 -15.70 11.39
CA LEU A 183 -5.08 -15.39 11.59
C LEU A 183 -4.37 -16.67 12.02
N ARG A 184 -3.17 -16.85 11.51
CA ARG A 184 -2.29 -17.90 12.01
C ARG A 184 -1.52 -17.37 13.21
N LYS A 185 -1.32 -18.24 14.19
CA LYS A 185 -0.41 -17.94 15.30
C LYS A 185 1.02 -17.68 14.72
N PRO A 186 1.82 -16.80 15.35
CA PRO A 186 3.14 -16.39 14.87
C PRO A 186 4.22 -17.48 14.73
N ASP A 187 3.89 -18.75 14.86
CA ASP A 187 4.84 -19.77 15.25
C ASP A 187 5.47 -20.54 14.10
N HIS A 188 5.16 -20.36 12.81
CA HIS A 188 5.85 -21.14 11.76
C HIS A 188 6.00 -20.48 10.36
N THR A 189 5.23 -19.44 10.02
CA THR A 189 5.05 -19.03 8.61
C THR A 189 6.10 -18.07 8.08
N CYS A 190 6.76 -17.25 8.91
CA CYS A 190 7.81 -16.33 8.40
C CYS A 190 9.06 -17.07 7.90
N ALA A 191 9.35 -18.25 8.44
CA ALA A 191 10.58 -18.99 8.15
C ALA A 191 10.50 -19.78 6.83
N ARG A 192 9.32 -20.32 6.51
CA ARG A 192 9.13 -21.27 5.41
C ARG A 192 9.12 -20.58 4.04
N THR A 193 10.04 -20.98 3.17
CA THR A 193 10.04 -20.61 1.74
C THR A 193 8.73 -21.06 1.07
N GLY A 194 8.15 -20.21 0.22
CA GLY A 194 6.86 -20.49 -0.44
C GLY A 194 5.60 -20.21 0.40
N THR A 195 5.75 -19.75 1.64
CA THR A 195 4.61 -19.24 2.44
C THR A 195 3.94 -18.07 1.71
N LYS A 196 2.61 -18.14 1.56
CA LYS A 196 1.82 -17.12 0.86
C LYS A 196 1.89 -15.77 1.60
N HIS A 197 1.88 -14.66 0.86
CA HIS A 197 1.98 -13.29 1.39
C HIS A 197 1.02 -13.01 2.55
N HIS A 198 -0.28 -13.29 2.41
CA HIS A 198 -1.23 -13.10 3.53
C HIS A 198 -0.81 -13.75 4.84
N GLN A 199 -0.14 -14.92 4.82
CA GLN A 199 0.23 -15.61 6.06
C GLN A 199 1.37 -14.89 6.77
N LYS A 200 2.18 -14.12 6.05
CA LYS A 200 3.22 -13.25 6.62
C LYS A 200 2.61 -11.96 7.15
N ALA A 201 1.68 -11.33 6.42
CA ALA A 201 0.85 -10.25 6.95
C ALA A 201 0.14 -10.66 8.23
N ASP A 202 -0.48 -11.85 8.25
CA ASP A 202 -1.22 -12.36 9.41
C ASP A 202 -0.31 -12.47 10.65
N VAL A 203 0.95 -12.91 10.49
CA VAL A 203 1.92 -12.93 11.59
C VAL A 203 2.26 -11.53 12.05
N LEU A 204 2.55 -10.61 11.14
CA LEU A 204 2.85 -9.22 11.47
C LEU A 204 1.71 -8.57 12.25
N LEU A 205 0.48 -8.80 11.80
CA LEU A 205 -0.72 -8.34 12.47
C LEU A 205 -0.87 -8.98 13.85
N ALA A 206 -0.62 -10.29 13.99
CA ALA A 206 -0.73 -10.99 15.28
C ALA A 206 0.36 -10.59 16.28
N GLN A 207 1.59 -10.33 15.83
CA GLN A 207 2.72 -9.97 16.70
C GLN A 207 2.74 -8.51 17.12
N SER A 208 1.97 -7.66 16.44
CA SER A 208 1.89 -6.24 16.74
C SER A 208 1.42 -5.90 18.16
N GLY A 209 0.70 -6.81 18.82
CA GLY A 209 0.01 -6.57 20.11
C GLY A 209 -1.13 -5.55 20.02
N HIS A 210 -1.23 -4.82 18.92
CA HIS A 210 -2.19 -3.76 18.63
C HIS A 210 -2.74 -4.00 17.23
N PHE A 211 -3.64 -4.96 17.16
CA PHE A 211 -4.28 -5.38 15.93
C PHE A 211 -5.18 -4.24 15.39
N PRO A 212 -5.17 -3.93 14.07
CA PRO A 212 -6.15 -3.01 13.50
C PRO A 212 -7.53 -3.60 13.74
N ALA A 213 -8.46 -2.85 14.32
CA ALA A 213 -9.75 -3.43 14.68
C ALA A 213 -10.56 -3.93 13.45
N ARG A 214 -10.14 -3.56 12.23
CA ARG A 214 -10.87 -3.71 10.97
C ARG A 214 -9.98 -4.19 9.82
N VAL A 215 -10.53 -5.08 9.00
CA VAL A 215 -9.88 -5.64 7.82
C VAL A 215 -10.86 -5.64 6.65
N ILE A 216 -10.34 -5.38 5.44
CA ILE A 216 -11.09 -5.47 4.18
C ILE A 216 -10.39 -6.41 3.19
N GLY A 217 -11.13 -6.94 2.22
CA GLY A 217 -10.58 -7.78 1.15
C GLY A 217 -9.72 -7.01 0.14
N ASP A 218 -8.90 -7.74 -0.62
CA ASP A 218 -7.99 -7.24 -1.67
C ASP A 218 -8.68 -6.33 -2.71
N ARG A 219 -9.95 -6.59 -3.03
CA ARG A 219 -10.73 -5.78 -3.98
C ARG A 219 -11.47 -4.60 -3.36
N GLY A 220 -11.40 -4.38 -2.03
CA GLY A 220 -12.08 -3.26 -1.36
C GLY A 220 -11.64 -1.88 -1.88
N LEU A 221 -10.38 -1.75 -2.30
CA LEU A 221 -9.84 -0.55 -2.93
C LEU A 221 -10.09 -0.47 -4.45
N ASN A 222 -10.68 -1.50 -5.05
CA ASN A 222 -10.89 -1.59 -6.49
C ASN A 222 -12.31 -2.03 -6.85
N PRO A 223 -13.33 -1.22 -6.52
CA PRO A 223 -14.71 -1.55 -6.83
C PRO A 223 -14.98 -1.76 -8.33
N TRP A 224 -14.17 -1.17 -9.21
CA TRP A 224 -14.25 -1.38 -10.66
C TRP A 224 -13.90 -2.81 -11.11
N PHE A 225 -13.06 -3.54 -10.37
CA PHE A 225 -12.83 -4.97 -10.66
C PHE A 225 -14.04 -5.83 -10.31
N LEU A 226 -14.84 -5.42 -9.33
CA LEU A 226 -16.04 -6.12 -8.88
C LEU A 226 -17.20 -5.89 -9.84
N ALA A 227 -17.30 -4.66 -10.33
CA ALA A 227 -18.21 -4.29 -11.41
C ALA A 227 -17.90 -5.03 -12.71
N ALA A 228 -16.64 -5.33 -12.95
CA ALA A 228 -16.27 -6.24 -14.01
C ALA A 228 -16.69 -7.69 -13.68
N TYR A 229 -16.22 -8.28 -12.57
CA TYR A 229 -16.28 -9.74 -12.40
C TYR A 229 -17.66 -10.32 -12.00
N HIS A 230 -18.43 -9.63 -11.16
CA HIS A 230 -19.61 -10.21 -10.50
C HIS A 230 -20.93 -9.55 -10.85
N MET A 231 -20.88 -8.29 -11.25
CA MET A 231 -22.05 -7.53 -11.63
C MET A 231 -22.80 -8.22 -12.80
N ARG A 232 -22.13 -8.85 -13.78
CA ARG A 232 -22.85 -9.57 -14.84
C ARG A 232 -23.84 -10.65 -14.33
N LYS A 233 -23.56 -11.37 -13.24
CA LYS A 233 -24.45 -12.48 -12.81
C LYS A 233 -25.69 -11.97 -12.05
N GLU A 234 -25.54 -10.94 -11.23
CA GLU A 234 -26.64 -10.37 -10.42
C GLU A 234 -27.44 -9.31 -11.18
N LEU A 235 -26.79 -8.58 -12.10
CA LEU A 235 -27.44 -7.58 -12.96
C LEU A 235 -28.30 -8.17 -14.07
N LEU A 236 -27.98 -9.39 -14.52
CA LEU A 236 -28.84 -10.14 -15.44
C LEU A 236 -30.20 -10.52 -14.81
N ALA A 237 -30.39 -10.34 -13.50
CA ALA A 237 -31.69 -10.42 -12.83
C ALA A 237 -32.47 -9.08 -12.83
N GLY A 238 -31.90 -8.01 -13.39
CA GLY A 238 -32.60 -6.80 -13.85
C GLY A 238 -33.14 -5.82 -12.80
N LYS A 239 -33.12 -6.14 -11.50
CA LYS A 239 -33.75 -5.30 -10.45
C LYS A 239 -32.84 -4.82 -9.31
N GLU A 240 -31.59 -5.31 -9.21
CA GLU A 240 -30.67 -4.97 -8.10
C GLU A 240 -29.54 -4.00 -8.49
N GLU A 241 -29.35 -3.69 -9.78
CA GLU A 241 -28.26 -2.84 -10.30
C GLU A 241 -28.17 -1.47 -9.66
N ALA A 242 -29.27 -0.72 -9.75
CA ALA A 242 -29.33 0.67 -9.35
C ALA A 242 -29.14 0.83 -7.84
N ASN A 243 -29.45 -0.20 -7.05
CA ASN A 243 -29.36 -0.16 -5.60
C ASN A 243 -27.96 -0.54 -5.07
N LEU A 244 -27.25 -1.43 -5.77
CA LEU A 244 -25.93 -1.92 -5.33
C LEU A 244 -24.77 -1.07 -5.83
N LEU A 245 -24.86 -0.52 -7.05
CA LEU A 245 -23.85 0.35 -7.64
C LEU A 245 -23.43 1.52 -6.71
N PRO A 246 -24.38 2.30 -6.14
CA PRO A 246 -24.06 3.34 -5.17
C PRO A 246 -23.21 2.88 -3.99
N ARG A 247 -23.46 1.66 -3.49
CA ARG A 247 -22.80 1.11 -2.31
C ARG A 247 -21.43 0.54 -2.66
N VAL A 248 -21.31 -0.18 -3.78
CA VAL A 248 -20.03 -0.70 -4.29
C VAL A 248 -19.06 0.44 -4.58
N PHE A 249 -19.54 1.56 -5.11
CA PHE A 249 -18.73 2.74 -5.40
C PHE A 249 -18.81 3.83 -4.31
N ALA A 250 -19.30 3.51 -3.09
CA ALA A 250 -19.50 4.49 -2.05
C ALA A 250 -18.24 5.32 -1.74
N TRP A 251 -17.07 4.68 -1.62
CA TRP A 251 -15.85 5.42 -1.27
C TRP A 251 -15.35 6.32 -2.40
N THR A 252 -15.36 5.86 -3.66
CA THR A 252 -14.97 6.70 -4.81
C THR A 252 -15.93 7.87 -4.98
N ARG A 253 -17.23 7.65 -4.77
CA ARG A 253 -18.24 8.72 -4.77
C ARG A 253 -18.02 9.74 -3.65
N ALA A 254 -17.53 9.32 -2.49
CA ALA A 254 -17.18 10.23 -1.39
C ALA A 254 -16.04 11.21 -1.76
N LEU A 255 -15.32 10.98 -2.87
CA LEU A 255 -14.29 11.89 -3.36
C LEU A 255 -14.84 13.09 -4.12
N GLN A 256 -16.15 13.15 -4.39
CA GLN A 256 -16.77 14.28 -5.07
C GLN A 256 -16.39 15.61 -4.38
N GLY A 257 -15.82 16.55 -5.14
CA GLY A 257 -15.40 17.84 -4.62
C GLY A 257 -14.14 17.82 -3.74
N LYS A 258 -13.48 16.67 -3.52
CA LYS A 258 -12.25 16.54 -2.74
C LYS A 258 -10.99 16.73 -3.59
N THR A 259 -9.90 17.09 -2.93
CA THR A 259 -8.55 17.16 -3.48
C THR A 259 -7.83 15.85 -3.17
N VAL A 260 -7.44 15.11 -4.20
CA VAL A 260 -6.77 13.82 -4.08
C VAL A 260 -5.32 13.97 -4.52
N LEU A 261 -4.39 13.68 -3.62
CA LEU A 261 -2.97 13.54 -3.97
C LEU A 261 -2.72 12.11 -4.45
N VAL A 262 -2.16 11.97 -5.65
CA VAL A 262 -1.80 10.70 -6.26
C VAL A 262 -0.29 10.56 -6.22
N VAL A 263 0.22 9.62 -5.42
CA VAL A 263 1.65 9.29 -5.38
C VAL A 263 1.88 8.07 -6.26
N HIS A 264 2.42 8.26 -7.47
CA HIS A 264 2.54 7.19 -8.45
C HIS A 264 3.73 7.41 -9.40
N PRO A 265 4.50 6.38 -9.77
CA PRO A 265 5.63 6.50 -10.73
C PRO A 265 5.21 6.78 -12.18
N PHE A 266 3.90 6.81 -12.48
CA PHE A 266 3.37 7.00 -13.83
C PHE A 266 2.66 8.35 -13.91
N ASN A 267 3.29 9.38 -13.36
CA ASN A 267 2.72 10.71 -13.21
C ASN A 267 2.35 11.36 -14.55
N GLU A 268 3.18 11.21 -15.59
CA GLU A 268 2.90 11.75 -16.93
C GLU A 268 1.75 11.01 -17.60
N SER A 269 1.77 9.67 -17.55
CA SER A 269 0.68 8.86 -18.10
C SER A 269 -0.64 9.14 -17.39
N ILE A 270 -0.63 9.26 -16.07
CA ILE A 270 -1.81 9.59 -15.27
C ILE A 270 -2.32 11.00 -15.61
N ALA A 271 -1.45 12.00 -15.66
CA ALA A 271 -1.82 13.37 -16.02
C ALA A 271 -2.49 13.43 -17.41
N LYS A 272 -1.89 12.74 -18.40
CA LYS A 272 -2.44 12.66 -19.76
C LYS A 272 -3.77 11.92 -19.82
N GLN A 273 -3.96 10.87 -19.02
CA GLN A 273 -5.24 10.16 -18.97
C GLN A 273 -6.32 11.01 -18.28
N LEU A 274 -5.98 11.71 -17.20
CA LEU A 274 -6.90 12.62 -16.52
C LEU A 274 -7.34 13.78 -17.42
N SER A 275 -6.46 14.32 -18.26
CA SER A 275 -6.79 15.40 -19.20
C SER A 275 -7.79 14.99 -20.28
N ARG A 276 -7.99 13.69 -20.52
CA ARG A 276 -9.01 13.15 -21.43
C ARG A 276 -10.40 13.08 -20.79
N GLY A 277 -10.49 13.29 -19.48
CA GLY A 277 -11.73 13.25 -18.71
C GLY A 277 -12.16 11.83 -18.33
N SER A 278 -12.85 11.71 -17.19
CA SER A 278 -13.27 10.43 -16.62
C SER A 278 -14.18 9.62 -17.55
N ARG A 279 -14.99 10.26 -18.39
CA ARG A 279 -15.85 9.56 -19.37
C ARG A 279 -15.06 8.85 -20.46
N ALA A 280 -13.91 9.38 -20.88
CA ALA A 280 -13.03 8.66 -21.81
C ALA A 280 -12.43 7.40 -21.15
N LEU A 281 -12.12 7.47 -19.85
CA LEU A 281 -11.51 6.37 -19.10
C LEU A 281 -12.50 5.26 -18.75
N TRP A 282 -13.70 5.65 -18.32
CA TRP A 282 -14.64 4.78 -17.61
C TRP A 282 -16.04 4.70 -18.25
N GLY A 283 -16.29 5.44 -19.33
CA GLY A 283 -17.56 5.41 -20.05
C GLY A 283 -18.74 5.74 -19.14
N SER A 284 -19.75 4.87 -19.14
CA SER A 284 -20.96 5.02 -18.31
C SER A 284 -20.68 4.92 -16.80
N TYR A 285 -19.58 4.30 -16.37
CA TYR A 285 -19.23 4.17 -14.96
C TYR A 285 -18.45 5.37 -14.40
N ALA A 286 -18.14 6.36 -15.23
CA ALA A 286 -17.27 7.48 -14.88
C ALA A 286 -17.72 8.21 -13.61
N GLU A 287 -19.00 8.51 -13.45
CA GLU A 287 -19.51 9.26 -12.29
C GLU A 287 -19.46 8.47 -10.98
N HIS A 288 -19.44 7.13 -11.05
CA HIS A 288 -19.27 6.28 -9.87
C HIS A 288 -17.80 6.15 -9.48
N ILE A 289 -16.90 6.02 -10.47
CA ILE A 289 -15.47 5.74 -10.26
C ILE A 289 -14.66 7.01 -10.02
N MET A 290 -15.00 8.09 -10.72
CA MET A 290 -14.38 9.41 -10.66
C MET A 290 -15.49 10.47 -10.71
N PRO A 291 -16.23 10.68 -9.60
CA PRO A 291 -17.27 11.69 -9.54
C PRO A 291 -16.74 13.08 -9.91
N PRO A 292 -17.63 14.00 -10.33
CA PRO A 292 -17.23 15.34 -10.75
C PRO A 292 -16.52 16.12 -9.63
N ALA A 293 -15.77 17.16 -10.02
CA ALA A 293 -15.09 18.08 -9.12
C ALA A 293 -13.99 17.50 -8.21
N ILE A 294 -13.51 16.27 -8.46
CA ILE A 294 -12.24 15.81 -7.87
C ILE A 294 -11.11 16.67 -8.42
N ARG A 295 -10.25 17.19 -7.53
CA ARG A 295 -9.03 17.91 -7.89
C ARG A 295 -7.83 17.00 -7.66
N PHE A 296 -7.17 16.57 -8.74
CA PHE A 296 -6.00 15.71 -8.64
C PHE A 296 -4.72 16.54 -8.51
N LYS A 297 -3.87 16.15 -7.57
CA LYS A 297 -2.45 16.50 -7.50
C LYS A 297 -1.64 15.23 -7.74
N ILE A 298 -0.51 15.31 -8.42
CA ILE A 298 0.28 14.11 -8.75
C ILE A 298 1.72 14.34 -8.31
N VAL A 299 2.26 13.39 -7.55
CA VAL A 299 3.65 13.37 -7.10
C VAL A 299 4.30 12.07 -7.55
N ALA A 300 5.46 12.18 -8.19
CA ALA A 300 6.28 11.03 -8.52
C ALA A 300 7.13 10.61 -7.30
N PRO A 301 7.07 9.34 -6.87
CA PRO A 301 8.00 8.85 -5.87
C PRO A 301 9.42 8.74 -6.45
N PRO A 302 10.46 8.76 -5.60
CA PRO A 302 11.82 8.57 -6.07
C PRO A 302 12.02 7.23 -6.78
N GLN A 303 12.80 7.24 -7.85
CA GLN A 303 13.01 6.07 -8.71
C GLN A 303 14.31 5.32 -8.34
N ASN A 304 14.18 4.37 -7.43
CA ASN A 304 15.28 3.51 -6.97
C ASN A 304 15.17 2.05 -7.43
N LEU A 305 14.28 1.78 -8.40
CA LEU A 305 14.04 0.46 -8.98
C LEU A 305 14.69 0.31 -10.35
N ALA A 306 14.72 -0.93 -10.85
CA ALA A 306 14.96 -1.21 -12.26
C ALA A 306 16.27 -0.58 -12.82
N ARG A 307 17.35 -0.70 -12.06
CA ARG A 307 18.71 -0.16 -12.36
C ARG A 307 18.81 1.37 -12.37
N GLN A 308 17.86 2.05 -11.75
CA GLN A 308 17.96 3.48 -11.46
C GLN A 308 18.16 3.69 -9.95
N THR A 309 18.82 4.78 -9.59
CA THR A 309 19.12 5.13 -8.21
C THR A 309 19.14 6.64 -8.12
N GLU A 310 18.13 7.17 -7.44
CA GLU A 310 17.93 8.59 -7.17
C GLU A 310 18.44 8.94 -5.76
N ASN A 311 18.34 8.00 -4.81
CA ASN A 311 18.70 8.19 -3.41
C ASN A 311 19.76 7.22 -2.94
N ALA A 312 20.47 7.60 -1.87
CA ALA A 312 21.53 6.77 -1.30
C ALA A 312 20.97 5.53 -0.56
N ASP A 313 19.90 5.73 0.20
CA ASP A 313 19.23 4.68 0.97
C ASP A 313 17.72 4.93 1.11
N TRP A 314 17.02 4.02 1.80
CA TRP A 314 15.58 4.08 1.97
C TRP A 314 15.10 5.24 2.86
N ARG A 315 15.94 5.78 3.76
CA ARG A 315 15.58 6.95 4.58
C ARG A 315 15.64 8.21 3.74
N ASP A 316 16.71 8.37 2.97
CA ASP A 316 16.84 9.47 2.00
C ASP A 316 15.70 9.44 0.97
N ALA A 317 15.35 8.25 0.47
CA ALA A 317 14.20 8.08 -0.43
C ALA A 317 12.86 8.41 0.24
N LEU A 318 12.68 8.07 1.54
CA LEU A 318 11.48 8.43 2.28
C LEU A 318 11.41 9.93 2.55
N ASP A 319 12.51 10.55 2.97
CA ASP A 319 12.58 11.99 3.27
C ASP A 319 12.32 12.80 1.97
N THR A 320 12.96 12.44 0.85
CA THR A 320 12.67 13.03 -0.47
C THR A 320 11.19 12.90 -0.85
N LEU A 321 10.59 11.73 -0.61
CA LEU A 321 9.18 11.50 -0.91
C LEU A 321 8.26 12.36 -0.02
N ILE A 322 8.58 12.48 1.27
CA ILE A 322 7.85 13.33 2.22
C ILE A 322 7.93 14.79 1.77
N GLU A 323 9.12 15.30 1.44
CA GLU A 323 9.31 16.68 0.97
C GLU A 323 8.47 16.97 -0.28
N ARG A 324 8.42 16.04 -1.25
CA ARG A 324 7.57 16.19 -2.44
C ARG A 324 6.09 16.21 -2.12
N VAL A 325 5.66 15.38 -1.17
CA VAL A 325 4.27 15.30 -0.73
C VAL A 325 3.87 16.57 0.04
N ASP A 326 4.75 17.08 0.89
CA ASP A 326 4.55 18.33 1.64
C ASP A 326 4.52 19.54 0.70
N ALA A 327 5.41 19.59 -0.29
CA ALA A 327 5.43 20.62 -1.32
C ALA A 327 4.17 20.64 -2.20
N ALA A 328 3.46 19.51 -2.32
CA ALA A 328 2.16 19.47 -3.01
C ALA A 328 1.06 20.23 -2.24
N GLY A 329 1.27 20.59 -0.97
CA GLY A 329 0.34 21.34 -0.13
C GLY A 329 -0.91 20.55 0.25
N HIS A 330 -2.01 21.25 0.53
CA HIS A 330 -3.24 20.64 1.04
C HIS A 330 -3.86 19.58 0.10
N PHE A 331 -4.28 18.46 0.66
CA PHE A 331 -5.14 17.45 0.04
C PHE A 331 -6.03 16.80 1.10
N ASP A 332 -7.20 16.30 0.69
CA ASP A 332 -8.15 15.62 1.56
C ASP A 332 -7.82 14.12 1.72
N LEU A 333 -7.15 13.54 0.71
CA LEU A 333 -6.75 12.14 0.71
C LEU A 333 -5.50 11.92 -0.16
N ALA A 334 -4.53 11.16 0.35
CA ALA A 334 -3.45 10.62 -0.46
C ALA A 334 -3.76 9.18 -0.93
N MET A 335 -3.65 8.93 -2.23
CA MET A 335 -3.70 7.59 -2.83
C MET A 335 -2.30 7.21 -3.27
N ILE A 336 -1.76 6.16 -2.65
CA ILE A 336 -0.33 5.87 -2.65
C ILE A 336 -0.03 4.59 -3.43
N ALA A 337 0.92 4.68 -4.35
CA ALA A 337 1.53 3.56 -5.07
C ALA A 337 3.02 3.84 -5.33
N CYS A 338 3.86 3.62 -4.31
CA CYS A 338 5.31 3.85 -4.38
C CYS A 338 6.14 2.66 -3.86
N GLY A 339 5.66 1.44 -4.10
CA GLY A 339 6.42 0.21 -3.79
C GLY A 339 6.73 0.07 -2.30
N GLY A 340 8.00 -0.21 -1.96
CA GLY A 340 8.39 -0.46 -0.57
C GLY A 340 8.15 0.72 0.39
N LEU A 341 8.10 1.95 -0.13
CA LEU A 341 7.90 3.15 0.69
C LEU A 341 6.42 3.40 1.06
N GLY A 342 5.47 2.74 0.41
CA GLY A 342 4.05 3.09 0.52
C GLY A 342 3.46 2.97 1.92
N MET A 343 3.82 1.91 2.65
CA MET A 343 3.39 1.75 4.05
C MET A 343 4.02 2.81 4.96
N LEU A 344 5.31 3.12 4.76
CA LEU A 344 6.03 4.11 5.58
C LEU A 344 5.46 5.52 5.34
N LEU A 345 5.20 5.89 4.08
CA LEU A 345 4.56 7.16 3.74
C LEU A 345 3.16 7.26 4.35
N GLY A 346 2.34 6.20 4.26
CA GLY A 346 0.99 6.21 4.83
C GLY A 346 1.00 6.45 6.34
N ALA A 347 1.93 5.82 7.06
CA ALA A 347 2.09 6.00 8.50
C ALA A 347 2.58 7.42 8.85
N HIS A 348 3.51 7.97 8.07
CA HIS A 348 3.94 9.37 8.23
C HIS A 348 2.80 10.37 7.99
N LEU A 349 1.97 10.14 6.97
CA LEU A 349 0.79 10.98 6.73
C LEU A 349 -0.19 10.92 7.90
N LEU A 350 -0.46 9.74 8.46
CA LEU A 350 -1.27 9.63 9.67
C LEU A 350 -0.65 10.39 10.85
N ALA A 351 0.67 10.27 11.05
CA ALA A 351 1.40 11.01 12.10
C ALA A 351 1.34 12.53 11.95
N THR A 352 1.10 13.00 10.73
CA THR A 352 0.96 14.43 10.39
C THR A 352 -0.50 14.83 10.14
N ASN A 353 -1.46 14.07 10.69
CA ASN A 353 -2.90 14.31 10.60
C ASN A 353 -3.46 14.36 9.16
N ARG A 354 -2.96 13.48 8.28
CA ARG A 354 -3.35 13.38 6.87
C ARG A 354 -3.85 11.98 6.53
N SER A 355 -4.94 11.91 5.79
CA SER A 355 -5.56 10.64 5.42
C SER A 355 -4.90 9.99 4.21
N SER A 356 -4.76 8.66 4.23
CA SER A 356 -4.13 7.92 3.14
C SER A 356 -4.71 6.53 2.86
N LEU A 357 -4.68 6.15 1.58
CA LEU A 357 -4.94 4.81 1.08
C LEU A 357 -3.67 4.28 0.41
N TYR A 358 -3.00 3.30 1.01
CA TYR A 358 -1.95 2.58 0.31
C TYR A 358 -2.57 1.54 -0.63
N HIS A 359 -2.64 1.90 -1.90
CA HIS A 359 -3.35 1.14 -2.94
C HIS A 359 -2.42 0.13 -3.61
N GLY A 360 -1.14 0.46 -3.77
CA GLY A 360 -0.16 -0.39 -4.42
C GLY A 360 -0.28 -0.36 -5.96
N GLY A 361 0.31 -1.35 -6.63
CA GLY A 361 0.48 -1.34 -8.09
C GLY A 361 -0.81 -1.42 -8.92
N GLU A 362 -1.97 -1.60 -8.30
CA GLU A 362 -3.28 -1.58 -8.96
C GLU A 362 -3.80 -0.16 -9.20
N LEU A 363 -3.29 0.84 -8.48
CA LEU A 363 -3.75 2.23 -8.57
C LEU A 363 -3.69 2.79 -10.00
N GLN A 364 -2.72 2.35 -10.80
CA GLN A 364 -2.60 2.70 -12.23
C GLN A 364 -3.89 2.46 -13.01
N LEU A 365 -4.63 1.40 -12.67
CA LEU A 365 -5.85 1.01 -13.37
C LEU A 365 -6.95 2.02 -13.15
N TRP A 366 -6.98 2.71 -12.00
CA TRP A 366 -7.96 3.76 -11.74
C TRP A 366 -7.87 4.90 -12.79
N PHE A 367 -6.68 5.12 -13.34
CA PHE A 367 -6.41 6.14 -14.35
C PHE A 367 -6.40 5.58 -15.79
N GLY A 368 -6.83 4.34 -15.98
CA GLY A 368 -6.77 3.67 -17.27
C GLY A 368 -5.35 3.47 -17.81
N VAL A 369 -4.38 3.28 -16.90
CA VAL A 369 -3.01 2.89 -17.22
C VAL A 369 -2.81 1.44 -16.78
N TYR A 370 -2.19 0.59 -17.61
CA TYR A 370 -2.05 -0.82 -17.26
C TYR A 370 -0.73 -1.45 -17.71
N GLY A 371 -0.06 -2.11 -16.76
CA GLY A 371 1.11 -2.96 -16.97
C GLY A 371 0.79 -4.38 -17.44
N ARG A 372 1.84 -5.16 -17.74
CA ARG A 372 1.78 -6.54 -18.23
C ARG A 372 0.95 -7.47 -17.34
N ARG A 373 1.06 -7.34 -16.02
CA ARG A 373 0.26 -8.11 -15.04
C ARG A 373 -1.23 -7.99 -15.34
N TRP A 374 -1.67 -6.73 -15.42
CA TRP A 374 -3.07 -6.41 -15.60
C TRP A 374 -3.53 -6.71 -17.01
N ALA A 375 -2.68 -6.60 -18.04
CA ALA A 375 -3.05 -6.99 -19.39
C ALA A 375 -3.53 -8.45 -19.47
N ALA A 376 -2.89 -9.38 -18.75
CA ALA A 376 -3.33 -10.77 -18.68
C ALA A 376 -4.68 -10.91 -17.95
N GLU A 377 -4.84 -10.22 -16.81
CA GLU A 377 -6.10 -10.21 -16.06
C GLU A 377 -7.25 -9.58 -16.87
N LEU A 378 -6.98 -8.50 -17.60
CA LEU A 378 -7.95 -7.79 -18.44
C LEU A 378 -8.30 -8.61 -19.69
N ALA A 379 -7.34 -9.34 -20.28
CA ALA A 379 -7.56 -10.23 -21.41
C ALA A 379 -8.49 -11.41 -21.05
N GLY A 380 -8.32 -12.00 -19.87
CA GLY A 380 -9.25 -13.02 -19.34
C GLY A 380 -10.64 -12.48 -19.00
N ASN A 381 -10.78 -11.16 -18.91
CA ASN A 381 -12.00 -10.45 -18.49
C ASN A 381 -12.57 -9.53 -19.59
N GLN A 382 -12.27 -9.80 -20.87
CA GLN A 382 -12.70 -8.95 -22.02
C GLN A 382 -14.22 -8.77 -22.16
N ALA A 383 -15.02 -9.64 -21.54
CA ALA A 383 -16.48 -9.49 -21.51
C ALA A 383 -16.95 -8.38 -20.54
N LEU A 384 -16.06 -7.89 -19.66
CA LEU A 384 -16.41 -7.15 -18.45
C LEU A 384 -15.92 -5.70 -18.46
N LEU A 385 -14.77 -5.44 -19.07
CA LEU A 385 -14.40 -4.11 -19.53
C LEU A 385 -14.64 -4.11 -21.03
N ASN A 386 -15.68 -3.39 -21.47
CA ASN A 386 -16.00 -3.25 -22.89
C ASN A 386 -14.70 -3.02 -23.67
N LYS A 387 -14.47 -3.73 -24.78
CA LYS A 387 -13.30 -3.51 -25.66
C LYS A 387 -13.08 -2.01 -25.94
N SER A 388 -14.16 -1.24 -25.97
CA SER A 388 -14.18 0.22 -26.13
C SER A 388 -13.55 0.98 -24.95
N LEU A 389 -13.72 0.52 -23.69
CA LEU A 389 -13.05 1.10 -22.52
C LEU A 389 -11.55 0.80 -22.56
N LEU A 390 -11.18 -0.46 -22.81
CA LEU A 390 -9.76 -0.85 -22.92
C LEU A 390 -9.05 -0.16 -24.07
N ALA A 391 -9.75 0.15 -25.17
CA ALA A 391 -9.21 0.93 -26.29
C ALA A 391 -8.79 2.36 -25.87
N ASN A 392 -9.40 2.90 -24.81
CA ASN A 392 -9.03 4.21 -24.26
C ASN A 392 -7.95 4.12 -23.17
N TRP A 393 -7.51 2.93 -22.80
CA TRP A 393 -6.49 2.76 -21.79
C TRP A 393 -5.12 2.65 -22.44
N VAL A 394 -4.08 3.02 -21.69
CA VAL A 394 -2.73 3.10 -22.23
C VAL A 394 -1.75 2.28 -21.41
N ARG A 395 -0.65 1.89 -22.06
CA ARG A 395 0.55 1.45 -21.34
C ARG A 395 1.29 2.68 -20.82
N PRO A 396 2.07 2.55 -19.73
CA PRO A 396 3.00 3.60 -19.33
C PRO A 396 3.87 4.08 -20.49
N SER A 397 4.27 5.35 -20.43
CA SER A 397 5.14 5.94 -21.44
C SER A 397 6.53 5.27 -21.43
N ALA A 398 7.30 5.49 -22.50
CA ALA A 398 8.67 5.01 -22.55
C ALA A 398 9.57 5.73 -21.53
N ALA A 399 9.32 7.02 -21.28
CA ALA A 399 10.04 7.82 -20.29
C ALA A 399 9.82 7.29 -18.85
N GLU A 400 8.62 6.77 -18.57
CA GLU A 400 8.27 6.16 -17.28
C GLU A 400 8.61 4.66 -17.20
N THR A 401 9.30 4.12 -18.20
CA THR A 401 9.76 2.72 -18.26
C THR A 401 11.28 2.66 -18.10
N PRO A 402 11.80 2.35 -16.90
CA PRO A 402 13.24 2.25 -16.69
C PRO A 402 13.89 1.13 -17.51
N ALA A 403 15.16 1.30 -17.87
CA ALA A 403 15.90 0.33 -18.68
C ALA A 403 15.95 -1.08 -18.05
N GLY A 404 15.98 -1.17 -16.71
CA GLY A 404 15.95 -2.44 -15.98
C GLY A 404 14.57 -2.99 -15.66
N ALA A 405 13.48 -2.47 -16.26
CA ALA A 405 12.10 -2.84 -15.93
C ALA A 405 11.84 -4.35 -16.02
N HIS A 406 12.46 -5.04 -16.99
CA HIS A 406 12.33 -6.50 -17.11
C HIS A 406 12.88 -7.26 -15.89
N GLY A 407 13.86 -6.70 -15.19
CA GLY A 407 14.41 -7.29 -13.96
C GLY A 407 13.46 -7.19 -12.76
N VAL A 408 12.46 -6.31 -12.83
CA VAL A 408 11.44 -6.13 -11.79
C VAL A 408 10.21 -6.94 -12.18
N GLU A 409 10.10 -8.14 -11.61
CA GLU A 409 8.93 -9.02 -11.79
C GLU A 409 8.56 -9.27 -13.28
N LYS A 410 9.58 -9.38 -14.17
CA LYS A 410 9.40 -9.57 -15.62
C LYS A 410 8.67 -8.41 -16.33
N GLY A 411 8.84 -7.18 -15.84
CA GLY A 411 8.21 -5.98 -16.42
C GLY A 411 6.73 -5.83 -16.06
N THR A 412 6.30 -6.40 -14.93
CA THR A 412 4.89 -6.59 -14.57
C THR A 412 4.05 -5.29 -14.58
N TYR A 413 4.65 -4.16 -14.23
CA TYR A 413 4.00 -2.84 -14.16
C TYR A 413 4.12 -2.05 -15.47
N TRP A 414 4.98 -2.51 -16.38
CA TRP A 414 5.28 -1.86 -17.64
C TRP A 414 4.80 -2.73 -18.82
N ARG A 415 5.46 -2.60 -19.98
CA ARG A 415 5.07 -3.24 -21.25
C ARG A 415 5.38 -4.75 -21.30
#